data_AF-A0A813VX26-F1
#
_entry.id   AF-A0A813VX26-F1
#
_cell.length_a   1.000
_cell.length_b   1.000
_cell.length_c   1.000
_cell.angle_alpha   90.00
_cell.angle_beta   90.00
_cell.angle_gamma   90.00
#
_symmetry.space_group_name_H-M   'P 1'
#
loop_
_entity.id
_entity.type
_entity.pdbx_description
1 polymer ?
#
loop_
_entity_poly.entity_id
_entity_poly.type
_entity_poly.pdbx_seq_one_letter_code
_entity_poly.pdbx_strand_id
1 'polypeptide(L)'
;MDWWYFFLSVYFVTAAADIGRVHTFNIQQDERVRLECIVTSKQDAEEAMWMRIRPPHNPDILTYRDSVVYTPDRIELEQRRLSSIDDEGRYICSKRRAIFAEYDLFIIIPPQFIDDDNFSQQRAIIEGSTLHLSCSAYGRPQPSITWFYRAQDDKRIILGDGVGCLDRMCELHLPNYTRDNPDTVECVADNQKSSRISKVFTIDVIYPPKITTFVRTIGGPKSTDVFLECLSLANPPPVITWLDNDRREIHSNHLYTVRQVNQSSVLSFSTLEIDPSQVIYHCRSHNSLGSMEKFINISYLIESTSESTPTQVSTTSTTMKSTRARPRTITTATVATTTTLAVVSVTNIPSSSCVSCYSTRFFLVFILCNFFKNTIYCTV
;
A
#
# COMPACT_ATOMS: atom_id res chain seq x y z
N MET A 1 11.86 -58.67 -8.26
CA MET A 1 10.56 -57.97 -8.27
C MET A 1 10.31 -57.54 -6.83
N ASP A 2 11.13 -56.68 -6.21
CA ASP A 2 11.32 -55.24 -6.53
C ASP A 2 9.94 -54.62 -6.81
N TRP A 3 9.46 -53.59 -6.13
CA TRP A 3 10.05 -52.38 -5.59
C TRP A 3 9.24 -52.05 -4.30
N TRP A 4 9.76 -51.49 -3.22
CA TRP A 4 9.87 -50.06 -2.96
C TRP A 4 10.58 -49.89 -1.59
N TYR A 5 11.92 -49.86 -1.60
CA TYR A 5 12.67 -49.22 -0.54
C TYR A 5 12.55 -47.71 -0.75
N PHE A 6 11.67 -47.04 -0.01
CA PHE A 6 11.75 -45.60 0.16
C PHE A 6 13.04 -45.29 0.95
N PHE A 7 14.13 -45.04 0.21
CA PHE A 7 15.23 -44.26 0.72
C PHE A 7 14.68 -42.87 1.01
N LEU A 8 14.40 -42.58 2.28
CA LEU A 8 14.50 -41.22 2.79
C LEU A 8 15.98 -40.85 2.71
N SER A 9 16.40 -40.33 1.55
CA SER A 9 17.65 -39.60 1.45
C SER A 9 17.53 -38.38 2.35
N VAL A 10 17.95 -38.54 3.60
CA VAL A 10 18.14 -37.41 4.51
C VAL A 10 19.26 -36.59 3.87
N TYR A 11 18.91 -35.43 3.32
CA TYR A 11 19.89 -34.48 2.84
C TYR A 11 20.70 -34.00 4.04
N PHE A 12 22.02 -34.22 4.02
CA PHE A 12 22.95 -33.71 5.01
C PHE A 12 23.68 -32.50 4.44
N VAL A 13 23.91 -31.49 5.26
CA VAL A 13 24.84 -30.41 4.92
C VAL A 13 26.25 -30.87 5.30
N THR A 14 27.14 -31.01 4.31
CA THR A 14 28.53 -31.44 4.50
C THR A 14 29.47 -30.23 4.55
N ALA A 15 30.34 -30.21 5.56
CA ALA A 15 31.25 -29.11 5.83
C ALA A 15 32.71 -29.60 5.83
N ALA A 16 33.46 -29.33 4.77
CA ALA A 16 34.91 -29.57 4.70
C ALA A 16 35.69 -28.30 5.06
N ALA A 17 36.73 -28.44 5.88
CA ALA A 17 37.63 -27.35 6.27
C ALA A 17 39.08 -27.68 5.91
N ASP A 18 39.83 -26.66 5.50
CA ASP A 18 41.28 -26.76 5.30
C ASP A 18 42.03 -26.55 6.63
N ILE A 19 43.22 -27.14 6.73
CA ILE A 19 44.07 -27.03 7.92
C ILE A 19 44.42 -25.56 8.19
N GLY A 20 44.14 -25.08 9.41
CA GLY A 20 44.51 -23.75 9.88
C GLY A 20 43.49 -22.64 9.60
N ARG A 21 42.30 -22.97 9.07
CA ARG A 21 41.20 -22.03 8.91
C ARG A 21 40.04 -22.38 9.82
N VAL A 22 39.48 -21.37 10.49
CA VAL A 22 38.20 -21.49 11.21
C VAL A 22 37.07 -21.25 10.23
N HIS A 23 36.13 -22.19 10.16
CA HIS A 23 34.94 -22.06 9.33
C HIS A 23 33.68 -21.80 10.17
N THR A 24 32.89 -20.80 9.81
CA THR A 24 31.63 -20.49 10.48
C THR A 24 30.46 -21.14 9.76
N PHE A 25 29.66 -21.93 10.47
CA PHE A 25 28.49 -22.61 9.95
C PHE A 25 27.22 -22.13 10.63
N ASN A 26 26.24 -21.82 9.79
CA ASN A 26 24.93 -21.31 10.14
C ASN A 26 23.92 -22.40 9.75
N ILE A 27 23.29 -23.02 10.74
CA ILE A 27 22.43 -24.20 10.51
C ILE A 27 21.05 -23.91 11.07
N GLN A 28 19.99 -24.24 10.33
CA GLN A 28 18.65 -24.08 10.88
C GLN A 28 18.37 -25.14 11.94
N GLN A 29 17.64 -24.79 12.99
CA GLN A 29 17.19 -25.75 14.00
C GLN A 29 16.55 -26.98 13.33
N ASP A 30 16.79 -28.16 13.90
CA ASP A 30 16.32 -29.46 13.38
C ASP A 30 16.98 -29.97 12.08
N GLU A 31 17.82 -29.17 11.42
CA GLU A 31 18.67 -29.66 10.33
C GLU A 31 19.80 -30.56 10.85
N ARG A 32 20.35 -31.40 9.97
CA ARG A 32 21.52 -32.24 10.27
C ARG A 32 22.75 -31.71 9.56
N VAL A 33 23.80 -31.48 10.33
CA VAL A 33 25.13 -31.15 9.82
C VAL A 33 26.09 -32.32 10.00
N ARG A 34 27.01 -32.45 9.04
CA ARG A 34 28.20 -33.29 9.14
C ARG A 34 29.45 -32.40 9.08
N LEU A 35 30.20 -32.35 10.17
CA LEU A 35 31.53 -31.72 10.19
C LEU A 35 32.59 -32.73 9.77
N GLU A 36 33.38 -32.41 8.76
CA GLU A 36 34.46 -33.27 8.27
C GLU A 36 35.79 -32.93 8.94
N CYS A 37 36.70 -33.89 9.06
CA CYS A 37 38.04 -33.64 9.60
C CYS A 37 39.09 -34.33 8.74
N ILE A 38 39.75 -33.56 7.87
CA ILE A 38 40.73 -34.13 6.95
C ILE A 38 42.08 -34.26 7.66
N VAL A 39 42.61 -35.47 7.73
CA VAL A 39 43.92 -35.77 8.32
C VAL A 39 44.90 -36.31 7.28
N THR A 40 46.19 -36.17 7.56
CA THR A 40 47.29 -36.49 6.63
C THR A 40 47.75 -37.94 6.65
N SER A 41 47.39 -38.71 7.68
CA SER A 41 47.80 -40.12 7.80
C SER A 41 46.77 -40.95 8.57
N LYS A 42 46.77 -42.27 8.33
CA LYS A 42 45.94 -43.21 9.08
C LYS A 42 46.20 -43.16 10.59
N GLN A 43 47.46 -42.97 10.98
CA GLN A 43 47.85 -42.84 12.39
C GLN A 43 47.40 -41.51 13.02
N ASP A 44 47.23 -40.46 12.22
CA ASP A 44 46.63 -39.21 12.69
C ASP A 44 45.14 -39.37 12.94
N ALA A 45 44.44 -40.12 12.10
CA ALA A 45 43.04 -40.45 12.32
C ALA A 45 42.79 -41.33 13.55
N GLU A 46 43.63 -42.33 13.81
CA GLU A 46 43.46 -43.23 14.96
C GLU A 46 43.61 -42.51 16.31
N GLU A 47 44.32 -41.36 16.33
CA GLU A 47 44.55 -40.55 17.54
C GLU A 47 43.76 -39.21 17.55
N ALA A 48 43.07 -38.85 16.46
CA ALA A 48 42.31 -37.61 16.39
C ALA A 48 41.03 -37.67 17.23
N MET A 49 40.67 -36.55 17.86
CA MET A 49 39.45 -36.41 18.66
C MET A 49 38.71 -35.13 18.33
N TRP A 50 37.38 -35.18 18.47
CA TRP A 50 36.53 -34.01 18.43
C TRP A 50 36.27 -33.49 19.83
N MET A 51 36.46 -32.19 19.99
CA MET A 51 36.15 -31.45 21.20
C MET A 51 35.20 -30.31 20.87
N ARG A 52 34.24 -30.06 21.76
CA ARG A 52 33.41 -28.86 21.71
C ARG A 52 33.77 -27.94 22.85
N ILE A 53 34.12 -26.71 22.52
CA ILE A 53 34.45 -25.66 23.47
C ILE A 53 33.20 -24.80 23.66
N ARG A 54 32.69 -24.78 24.90
CA ARG A 54 31.56 -23.93 25.32
C ARG A 54 31.99 -23.08 26.51
N PRO A 55 32.61 -21.90 26.32
CA PRO A 55 32.93 -21.03 27.45
C PRO A 55 31.65 -20.70 28.23
N PRO A 56 31.62 -20.79 29.58
CA PRO A 56 32.75 -20.98 30.52
C PRO A 56 33.04 -22.43 30.92
N HIS A 57 32.39 -23.43 30.30
CA HIS A 57 32.55 -24.85 30.63
C HIS A 57 33.84 -25.44 30.05
N ASN A 58 34.30 -26.54 30.67
CA ASN A 58 35.40 -27.33 30.14
C ASN A 58 35.08 -27.87 28.74
N PRO A 59 36.10 -28.15 27.90
CA PRO A 59 35.89 -28.76 26.60
C PRO A 59 35.19 -30.12 26.76
N ASP A 60 34.05 -30.28 26.08
CA ASP A 60 33.37 -31.57 26.01
C ASP A 60 34.07 -32.42 24.95
N ILE A 61 34.68 -33.54 25.34
CA ILE A 61 35.16 -34.53 24.36
C ILE A 61 33.92 -35.22 23.79
N LEU A 62 33.62 -34.96 22.53
CA LEU A 62 32.38 -35.41 21.90
C LEU A 62 32.46 -36.85 21.40
N THR A 63 33.65 -37.28 20.95
CA THR A 63 33.88 -38.65 20.50
C THR A 63 35.31 -39.09 20.82
N TYR A 64 35.44 -40.38 21.12
CA TYR A 64 36.68 -41.13 21.01
C TYR A 64 36.33 -42.40 20.22
N ARG A 65 36.67 -42.44 18.93
CA ARG A 65 36.49 -43.58 18.00
C ARG A 65 35.08 -43.87 17.47
N ASP A 66 34.06 -43.03 17.70
CA ASP A 66 32.75 -43.27 17.10
C ASP A 66 32.64 -42.72 15.66
N SER A 67 32.13 -43.59 14.79
CA SER A 67 31.75 -43.41 13.38
C SER A 67 32.80 -42.75 12.47
N VAL A 68 34.01 -43.30 12.45
CA VAL A 68 35.03 -42.94 11.46
C VAL A 68 34.77 -43.68 10.14
N VAL A 69 34.38 -42.96 9.10
CA VAL A 69 34.29 -43.49 7.74
C VAL A 69 35.65 -43.31 7.06
N TYR A 70 36.33 -44.43 6.83
CA TYR A 70 37.59 -44.46 6.11
C TYR A 70 37.32 -44.50 4.62
N THR A 71 37.84 -43.51 3.88
CA THR A 71 37.94 -43.58 2.43
C THR A 71 39.42 -43.55 2.02
N PRO A 72 39.78 -43.98 0.79
CA PRO A 72 41.18 -44.03 0.35
C PRO A 72 41.93 -42.70 0.44
N ASP A 73 41.20 -41.58 0.36
CA ASP A 73 41.76 -40.23 0.23
C ASP A 73 41.41 -39.29 1.40
N ARG A 74 40.47 -39.68 2.27
CA ARG A 74 40.00 -38.86 3.41
C ARG A 74 39.44 -39.72 4.54
N ILE A 75 39.54 -39.22 5.76
CA ILE A 75 39.00 -39.86 6.94
C ILE A 75 37.90 -38.94 7.47
N GLU A 76 36.65 -39.39 7.43
CA GLU A 76 35.50 -38.58 7.82
C GLU A 76 35.01 -39.04 9.19
N LEU A 77 34.81 -38.10 10.12
CA LEU A 77 34.09 -38.41 11.34
C LEU A 77 32.61 -38.12 11.12
N GLU A 78 31.79 -39.16 11.05
CA GLU A 78 30.36 -39.01 10.84
C GLU A 78 29.69 -38.54 12.13
N GLN A 79 29.09 -37.35 12.08
CA GLN A 79 28.63 -36.65 13.27
C GLN A 79 27.16 -36.91 13.62
N ARG A 80 26.93 -36.84 14.94
CA ARG A 80 25.66 -36.85 15.68
C ARG A 80 24.65 -35.87 15.08
N ARG A 81 23.35 -36.12 15.28
CA ARG A 81 22.29 -35.16 14.94
C ARG A 81 22.45 -33.90 15.81
N LEU A 82 23.12 -32.88 15.28
CA LEU A 82 23.24 -31.56 15.90
C LEU A 82 22.11 -30.70 15.37
N SER A 83 21.11 -30.49 16.19
CA SER A 83 19.85 -29.88 15.76
C SER A 83 19.20 -29.05 16.87
N SER A 84 19.86 -28.95 18.04
CA SER A 84 19.42 -28.18 19.20
C SER A 84 20.29 -26.94 19.40
N ILE A 85 19.72 -25.92 20.03
CA ILE A 85 20.43 -24.73 20.54
C ILE A 85 21.66 -25.10 21.38
N ASP A 86 21.60 -26.20 22.13
CA ASP A 86 22.69 -26.65 23.00
C ASP A 86 23.91 -27.19 22.23
N ASP A 87 23.75 -27.42 20.93
CA ASP A 87 24.81 -27.84 20.02
C ASP A 87 25.65 -26.64 19.53
N GLU A 88 25.26 -25.41 19.84
CA GLU A 88 26.05 -24.23 19.48
C GLU A 88 27.42 -24.20 20.16
N GLY A 89 28.45 -23.75 19.43
CA GLY A 89 29.79 -23.60 19.98
C GLY A 89 30.89 -23.90 18.97
N ARG A 90 32.13 -23.95 19.49
CA ARG A 90 33.32 -24.19 18.68
C ARG A 90 33.71 -25.66 18.72
N TYR A 91 33.79 -26.28 17.55
CA TYR A 91 34.16 -27.67 17.35
C TYR A 91 35.58 -27.76 16.78
N ILE A 92 36.45 -28.50 17.46
CA ILE A 92 37.84 -28.66 17.09
C ILE A 92 38.15 -30.14 16.90
N CYS A 93 38.65 -30.50 15.72
CA CYS A 93 39.28 -31.78 15.47
C CYS A 93 40.79 -31.66 15.65
N SER A 94 41.37 -32.41 16.57
CA SER A 94 42.80 -32.32 16.83
C SER A 94 43.42 -33.63 17.32
N LYS A 95 44.73 -33.75 17.12
CA LYS A 95 45.61 -34.76 17.72
C LYS A 95 46.69 -34.06 18.53
N ARG A 96 46.68 -34.23 19.85
CA ARG A 96 47.61 -33.57 20.78
C ARG A 96 47.58 -32.04 20.60
N ARG A 97 48.57 -31.48 19.90
CA ARG A 97 48.68 -30.04 19.60
C ARG A 97 48.41 -29.70 18.13
N ALA A 98 48.21 -30.70 17.27
CA ALA A 98 47.90 -30.50 15.86
C ALA A 98 46.39 -30.36 15.67
N ILE A 99 45.93 -29.21 15.19
CA ILE A 99 44.54 -28.95 14.83
C ILE A 99 44.37 -29.25 13.34
N PHE A 100 43.40 -30.09 13.00
CA PHE A 100 43.09 -30.47 11.63
C PHE A 100 41.88 -29.73 11.08
N ALA A 101 40.92 -29.39 11.95
CA ALA A 101 39.76 -28.60 11.57
C ALA A 101 39.19 -27.81 12.76
N GLU A 102 38.68 -26.61 12.50
CA GLU A 102 38.04 -25.74 13.48
C GLU A 102 36.75 -25.14 12.88
N TYR A 103 35.64 -25.34 13.59
CA TYR A 103 34.32 -24.92 13.15
C TYR A 103 33.62 -24.10 14.25
N ASP A 104 33.14 -22.91 13.91
CA ASP A 104 32.22 -22.15 14.76
C ASP A 104 30.78 -22.45 14.30
N LEU A 105 30.03 -23.19 15.11
CA LEU A 105 28.66 -23.58 14.82
C LEU A 105 27.69 -22.58 15.44
N PHE A 106 26.76 -22.06 14.64
CA PHE A 106 25.65 -21.20 15.06
C PHE A 106 24.31 -21.81 14.65
N ILE A 107 23.40 -21.94 15.61
CA ILE A 107 22.05 -22.45 15.35
C ILE A 107 21.11 -21.28 15.10
N ILE A 108 20.52 -21.27 13.90
CA ILE A 108 19.57 -20.28 13.46
C ILE A 108 18.17 -20.80 13.73
N ILE A 109 17.38 -19.96 14.39
CA ILE A 109 15.95 -20.16 14.51
C ILE A 109 15.31 -19.10 13.60
N PRO A 110 14.63 -19.52 12.52
CA PRO A 110 13.92 -18.59 11.66
C PRO A 110 12.96 -17.70 12.45
N PRO A 111 12.75 -16.43 12.04
CA PRO A 111 11.76 -15.58 12.66
C PRO A 111 10.39 -16.27 12.69
N GLN A 112 9.70 -16.14 13.81
CA GLN A 112 8.32 -16.57 14.01
C GLN A 112 7.57 -15.48 14.77
N PHE A 113 6.37 -15.13 14.31
CA PHE A 113 5.53 -14.20 15.06
C PHE A 113 5.03 -14.87 16.32
N ILE A 114 5.07 -14.12 17.42
CA ILE A 114 4.44 -14.50 18.66
C ILE A 114 3.00 -14.00 18.52
N ASP A 115 2.07 -14.92 18.28
CA ASP A 115 0.67 -14.57 18.12
C ASP A 115 0.07 -14.16 19.47
N ASP A 116 -0.18 -12.86 19.62
CA ASP A 116 -1.14 -12.36 20.58
C ASP A 116 -2.54 -12.57 19.98
N ASP A 117 -3.26 -13.58 20.48
CA ASP A 117 -4.66 -13.94 20.15
C ASP A 117 -5.65 -12.76 20.26
N ASN A 118 -5.21 -11.62 20.80
CA ASN A 118 -6.05 -10.47 21.12
C ASN A 118 -6.17 -9.44 19.98
N PHE A 119 -5.42 -9.59 18.88
CA PHE A 119 -5.31 -8.54 17.87
C PHE A 119 -5.58 -9.04 16.45
N SER A 120 -6.81 -8.80 16.00
CA SER A 120 -7.23 -9.03 14.62
C SER A 120 -6.34 -8.28 13.63
N GLN A 121 -5.98 -8.94 12.53
CA GLN A 121 -5.27 -8.31 11.41
C GLN A 121 -6.11 -7.19 10.78
N GLN A 122 -7.43 -7.26 10.91
CA GLN A 122 -8.33 -6.16 10.55
C GLN A 122 -8.56 -5.23 11.75
N ARG A 123 -8.31 -3.94 11.59
CA ARG A 123 -8.46 -2.92 12.64
C ARG A 123 -9.40 -1.81 12.19
N ALA A 124 -10.51 -1.63 12.90
CA ALA A 124 -11.39 -0.48 12.69
C ALA A 124 -11.00 0.67 13.62
N ILE A 125 -10.79 1.87 13.07
CA ILE A 125 -10.45 3.08 13.84
C ILE A 125 -11.26 4.28 13.38
N ILE A 126 -11.58 5.18 14.31
CA ILE A 126 -12.27 6.44 13.98
C ILE A 126 -11.29 7.39 13.28
N GLU A 127 -11.73 8.06 12.22
CA GLU A 127 -10.93 9.06 11.51
C GLU A 127 -10.38 10.14 12.47
N GLY A 128 -9.08 10.42 12.34
CA GLY A 128 -8.34 11.34 13.18
C GLY A 128 -7.86 10.75 14.51
N SER A 129 -8.21 9.51 14.84
CA SER A 129 -7.66 8.80 16.01
C SER A 129 -6.22 8.32 15.77
N THR A 130 -5.56 7.89 16.86
CA THR A 130 -4.23 7.29 16.76
C THR A 130 -4.38 5.80 16.47
N LEU A 131 -3.72 5.32 15.42
CA LEU A 131 -3.62 3.90 15.13
C LEU A 131 -2.52 3.28 16.00
N HIS A 132 -2.87 2.25 16.76
CA HIS A 132 -1.95 1.47 17.61
C HIS A 132 -1.81 0.06 17.05
N LEU A 133 -0.59 -0.32 16.68
CA LEU A 133 -0.26 -1.68 16.21
C LEU A 133 0.88 -2.24 17.05
N SER A 134 0.85 -3.54 17.29
CA SER A 134 1.93 -4.27 17.95
C SER A 134 2.35 -5.46 17.08
N CYS A 135 3.65 -5.73 17.07
CA CYS A 135 4.24 -6.84 16.36
C CYS A 135 5.35 -7.43 17.22
N SER A 136 5.24 -8.73 17.50
CA SER A 136 6.19 -9.47 18.34
C SER A 136 6.74 -10.64 17.56
N ALA A 137 8.07 -10.77 17.53
CA ALA A 137 8.73 -11.86 16.81
C ALA A 137 9.87 -12.45 17.63
N TYR A 138 9.97 -13.77 17.56
CA TYR A 138 11.08 -14.54 18.11
C TYR A 138 11.93 -15.12 16.98
N GLY A 139 13.21 -15.28 17.23
CA GLY A 139 14.15 -15.95 16.34
C GLY A 139 15.54 -15.91 16.94
N ARG A 140 16.47 -16.65 16.32
CA ARG A 140 17.87 -16.62 16.69
C ARG A 140 18.72 -16.46 15.41
N PRO A 141 19.53 -15.40 15.29
CA PRO A 141 19.59 -14.22 16.17
C PRO A 141 18.22 -13.53 16.34
N GLN A 142 18.06 -12.73 17.40
CA GLN A 142 16.81 -12.01 17.66
C GLN A 142 16.46 -11.14 16.44
N PRO A 143 15.27 -11.30 15.82
CA PRO A 143 14.90 -10.55 14.63
C PRO A 143 14.66 -9.07 14.94
N SER A 144 15.07 -8.21 14.01
CA SER A 144 14.65 -6.80 13.96
C SER A 144 13.27 -6.71 13.31
N ILE A 145 12.44 -5.78 13.80
CA ILE A 145 11.11 -5.50 13.24
C ILE A 145 11.13 -4.13 12.57
N THR A 146 10.73 -4.10 11.30
CA THR A 146 10.60 -2.87 10.52
C THR A 146 9.16 -2.71 10.05
N TRP A 147 8.61 -1.50 10.17
CA TRP A 147 7.24 -1.17 9.79
C TRP A 147 7.19 -0.53 8.40
N PHE A 148 6.17 -0.88 7.64
CA PHE A 148 5.93 -0.38 6.29
C PHE A 148 4.47 0.00 6.07
N TYR A 149 4.23 1.06 5.31
CA TYR A 149 2.98 1.17 4.55
C TYR A 149 3.09 0.36 3.27
N ARG A 150 2.02 -0.35 2.92
CA ARG A 150 1.86 -0.97 1.61
C ARG A 150 0.95 -0.07 0.76
N ALA A 151 1.51 0.51 -0.30
CA ALA A 151 0.76 1.33 -1.26
C ALA A 151 0.05 0.45 -2.30
N GLN A 152 -0.87 1.05 -3.07
CA GLN A 152 -1.70 0.37 -4.07
C GLN A 152 -0.91 -0.32 -5.21
N ASP A 153 0.36 -0.01 -5.39
CA ASP A 153 1.26 -0.61 -6.39
C ASP A 153 2.27 -1.60 -5.77
N ASP A 154 1.95 -2.14 -4.59
CA ASP A 154 2.81 -3.04 -3.80
C ASP A 154 4.15 -2.41 -3.39
N LYS A 155 4.29 -1.09 -3.53
CA LYS A 155 5.45 -0.37 -2.97
C LYS A 155 5.35 -0.32 -1.47
N ARG A 156 6.50 -0.58 -0.85
CA ARG A 156 6.70 -0.50 0.60
C ARG A 156 7.33 0.85 0.93
N ILE A 157 6.68 1.60 1.81
CA ILE A 157 7.23 2.85 2.36
C ILE A 157 7.62 2.57 3.80
N ILE A 158 8.91 2.73 4.13
CA ILE A 158 9.42 2.50 5.49
C ILE A 158 8.83 3.54 6.42
N LEU A 159 8.16 3.08 7.48
CA LEU A 159 7.66 3.91 8.57
C LEU A 159 8.69 4.08 9.69
N GLY A 160 9.53 3.05 9.88
CA GLY A 160 10.67 3.08 10.78
C GLY A 160 11.18 1.69 11.11
N ASP A 161 12.46 1.63 11.49
CA ASP A 161 13.16 0.42 11.89
C ASP A 161 13.33 0.41 13.41
N GLY A 162 12.88 -0.65 14.07
CA GLY A 162 12.98 -0.77 15.53
C GLY A 162 12.11 0.22 16.33
N VAL A 163 11.09 0.82 15.71
CA VAL A 163 10.22 1.81 16.39
C VAL A 163 9.42 1.14 17.50
N GLY A 164 9.46 1.75 18.70
CA GLY A 164 8.68 1.30 19.85
C GLY A 164 9.03 -0.09 20.37
N CYS A 165 10.26 -0.58 20.10
CA CYS A 165 10.68 -1.91 20.49
C CYS A 165 11.14 -2.00 21.95
N LEU A 166 10.52 -2.92 22.69
CA LEU A 166 10.98 -3.39 23.99
C LEU A 166 11.12 -4.91 23.95
N ASP A 167 12.37 -5.38 24.07
CA ASP A 167 12.74 -6.80 23.91
C ASP A 167 12.28 -7.37 22.55
N ARG A 168 11.25 -8.23 22.52
CA ARG A 168 10.76 -8.92 21.32
C ARG A 168 9.53 -8.26 20.69
N MET A 169 8.96 -7.27 21.37
CA MET A 169 7.70 -6.62 21.00
C MET A 169 7.97 -5.19 20.54
N CYS A 170 7.42 -4.82 19.38
CA CYS A 170 7.54 -3.49 18.82
C CYS A 170 6.16 -2.89 18.58
N GLU A 171 5.98 -1.65 19.03
CA GLU A 171 4.74 -0.90 18.89
C GLU A 171 4.88 0.23 17.87
N LEU A 172 3.83 0.41 17.07
CA LEU A 172 3.71 1.50 16.12
C LEU A 172 2.50 2.35 16.47
N HIS A 173 2.75 3.65 16.64
CA HIS A 173 1.73 4.66 16.90
C HIS A 173 1.70 5.66 15.75
N LEU A 174 0.57 5.71 15.03
CA LEU A 174 0.37 6.65 13.94
C LEU A 174 -0.77 7.61 14.31
N PRO A 175 -0.46 8.82 14.81
CA PRO A 175 -1.48 9.78 15.23
C PRO A 175 -2.22 10.37 14.03
N ASN A 176 -3.45 10.82 14.26
CA ASN A 176 -4.28 11.48 13.25
C ASN A 176 -4.42 10.66 11.95
N TYR A 177 -4.76 9.39 12.09
CA TYR A 177 -4.92 8.48 10.95
C TYR A 177 -6.25 8.76 10.24
N THR A 178 -6.22 8.92 8.93
CA THR A 178 -7.37 9.31 8.11
C THR A 178 -7.56 8.36 6.92
N ARG A 179 -8.67 8.51 6.22
CA ARG A 179 -8.96 7.74 5.00
C ARG A 179 -8.00 8.00 3.83
N ASP A 180 -7.20 9.07 3.92
CA ASP A 180 -6.20 9.43 2.91
C ASP A 180 -4.87 8.70 3.15
N ASN A 181 -4.70 8.10 4.34
CA ASN A 181 -3.58 7.21 4.62
C ASN A 181 -3.80 5.84 3.93
N PRO A 182 -2.72 5.08 3.68
CA PRO A 182 -2.84 3.72 3.16
C PRO A 182 -3.73 2.85 4.04
N ASP A 183 -4.48 1.92 3.47
CA ASP A 183 -5.33 0.99 4.23
C ASP A 183 -4.56 -0.21 4.78
N THR A 184 -3.27 -0.34 4.43
CA THR A 184 -2.47 -1.52 4.71
C THR A 184 -1.14 -1.16 5.35
N VAL A 185 -0.89 -1.72 6.54
CA VAL A 185 0.37 -1.59 7.28
C VAL A 185 0.98 -2.98 7.45
N GLU A 186 2.29 -3.12 7.24
CA GLU A 186 3.01 -4.39 7.32
C GLU A 186 4.15 -4.26 8.34
N CYS A 187 4.28 -5.21 9.27
CA CYS A 187 5.52 -5.41 9.99
C CYS A 187 6.30 -6.56 9.36
N VAL A 188 7.61 -6.38 9.22
CA VAL A 188 8.53 -7.40 8.70
C VAL A 188 9.53 -7.74 9.80
N ALA A 189 9.66 -9.03 10.10
CA ALA A 189 10.66 -9.54 11.02
C ALA A 189 11.79 -10.22 10.23
N ASP A 190 13.03 -9.80 10.51
CA ASP A 190 14.22 -10.27 9.81
C ASP A 190 15.37 -10.50 10.81
N ASN A 191 16.00 -11.67 10.76
CA ASN A 191 17.19 -11.98 11.56
C ASN A 191 18.49 -12.02 10.74
N GLN A 192 18.43 -11.64 9.45
CA GLN A 192 19.54 -11.60 8.48
C GLN A 192 20.21 -12.95 8.19
N LYS A 193 19.76 -14.04 8.83
CA LYS A 193 20.35 -15.38 8.75
C LYS A 193 19.42 -16.39 8.09
N SER A 194 18.15 -16.05 7.94
CA SER A 194 17.11 -16.89 7.35
C SER A 194 16.06 -16.03 6.65
N SER A 195 15.04 -16.67 6.08
CA SER A 195 13.95 -15.98 5.41
C SER A 195 13.21 -15.03 6.36
N ARG A 196 13.00 -13.80 5.90
CA ARG A 196 12.13 -12.82 6.57
C ARG A 196 10.67 -13.26 6.51
N ILE A 197 9.89 -12.86 7.51
CA ILE A 197 8.44 -13.04 7.56
C ILE A 197 7.73 -11.70 7.70
N SER A 198 6.46 -11.63 7.31
CA SER A 198 5.67 -10.40 7.36
C SER A 198 4.28 -10.64 7.91
N LYS A 199 3.79 -9.72 8.75
CA LYS A 199 2.40 -9.69 9.23
C LYS A 199 1.74 -8.41 8.72
N VAL A 200 0.59 -8.58 8.08
CA VAL A 200 -0.15 -7.50 7.41
C VAL A 200 -1.37 -7.13 8.24
N PHE A 201 -1.59 -5.84 8.39
CA PHE A 201 -2.74 -5.24 9.05
C PHE A 201 -3.55 -4.44 8.04
N THR A 202 -4.86 -4.71 7.97
CA THR A 202 -5.81 -3.95 7.17
C THR A 202 -6.57 -2.99 8.08
N ILE A 203 -6.49 -1.71 7.76
CA ILE A 203 -7.04 -0.62 8.56
C ILE A 203 -8.33 -0.13 7.91
N ASP A 204 -9.43 -0.28 8.63
CA ASP A 204 -10.74 0.23 8.25
C ASP A 204 -11.02 1.54 8.98
N VAL A 205 -10.94 2.66 8.26
CA VAL A 205 -11.16 3.99 8.84
C VAL A 205 -12.65 4.32 8.79
N ILE A 206 -13.31 4.35 9.95
CA ILE A 206 -14.71 4.72 10.10
C ILE A 206 -14.86 6.23 10.34
N TYR A 207 -15.85 6.84 9.68
CA TYR A 207 -16.08 8.28 9.70
C TYR A 207 -17.56 8.64 9.49
N PRO A 208 -18.04 9.76 10.06
CA PRO A 208 -19.42 10.20 9.90
C PRO A 208 -19.72 10.62 8.44
N PRO A 209 -21.00 10.70 8.04
CA PRO A 209 -21.36 10.99 6.67
C PRO A 209 -20.95 12.40 6.24
N LYS A 210 -20.51 12.57 4.99
CA LYS A 210 -20.27 13.87 4.37
C LYS A 210 -21.08 13.99 3.08
N ILE A 211 -22.00 14.95 3.05
CA ILE A 211 -22.99 15.09 1.97
C ILE A 211 -22.54 16.10 0.91
N THR A 212 -22.66 15.71 -0.35
CA THR A 212 -22.63 16.59 -1.52
C THR A 212 -23.92 16.41 -2.32
N THR A 213 -24.58 17.52 -2.65
CA THR A 213 -25.86 17.53 -3.35
C THR A 213 -25.73 18.18 -4.72
N PHE A 214 -26.49 17.67 -5.69
CA PHE A 214 -26.51 18.15 -7.06
C PHE A 214 -27.96 18.26 -7.56
N VAL A 215 -28.21 19.27 -8.39
CA VAL A 215 -29.43 19.38 -9.19
C VAL A 215 -29.05 19.03 -10.62
N ARG A 216 -29.69 18.02 -11.21
CA ARG A 216 -29.53 17.67 -12.62
C ARG A 216 -30.84 17.94 -13.32
N THR A 217 -30.78 18.64 -14.44
CA THR A 217 -31.92 18.89 -15.31
C THR A 217 -31.66 18.26 -16.67
N ILE A 218 -32.63 17.54 -17.21
CA ILE A 218 -32.59 16.98 -18.56
C ILE A 218 -33.78 17.59 -19.30
N GLY A 219 -33.49 18.59 -20.12
CA GLY A 219 -34.50 19.39 -20.82
C GLY A 219 -34.59 19.07 -22.31
N GLY A 220 -35.81 19.00 -22.81
CA GLY A 220 -36.15 19.19 -24.22
C GLY A 220 -37.09 20.41 -24.38
N PRO A 221 -37.44 20.82 -25.61
CA PRO A 221 -38.23 22.03 -25.87
C PRO A 221 -39.65 22.08 -25.24
N LYS A 222 -40.13 20.96 -24.67
CA LYS A 222 -41.50 20.83 -24.14
C LYS A 222 -41.59 20.26 -22.72
N SER A 223 -40.50 19.72 -22.17
CA SER A 223 -40.47 19.21 -20.79
C SER A 223 -39.03 19.19 -20.28
N THR A 224 -38.84 19.54 -19.01
CA THR A 224 -37.55 19.42 -18.32
C THR A 224 -37.73 18.48 -17.14
N ASP A 225 -37.09 17.33 -17.21
CA ASP A 225 -37.03 16.40 -16.08
C ASP A 225 -35.98 16.91 -15.09
N VAL A 226 -36.35 16.98 -13.82
CA VAL A 226 -35.46 17.42 -12.74
C VAL A 226 -35.14 16.23 -11.85
N PHE A 227 -33.87 16.10 -11.48
CA PHE A 227 -33.36 15.06 -10.60
C PHE A 227 -32.52 15.71 -9.51
N LEU A 228 -32.76 15.34 -8.26
CA LEU A 228 -31.87 15.68 -7.16
C LEU A 228 -31.01 14.48 -6.84
N GLU A 229 -29.69 14.69 -6.78
CA GLU A 229 -28.74 13.66 -6.41
C GLU A 229 -28.07 14.05 -5.10
N CYS A 230 -28.01 13.10 -4.17
CA CYS A 230 -27.33 13.23 -2.91
C CYS A 230 -26.27 12.14 -2.78
N LEU A 231 -25.00 12.56 -2.84
CA LEU A 231 -23.84 11.73 -2.58
C LEU A 231 -23.43 11.87 -1.11
N SER A 232 -23.37 10.77 -0.39
CA SER A 232 -22.98 10.71 1.01
C SER A 232 -21.74 9.84 1.19
N LEU A 233 -20.58 10.46 1.32
CA LEU A 233 -19.34 9.76 1.65
C LEU A 233 -19.36 9.37 3.13
N ALA A 234 -19.54 8.09 3.46
CA ALA A 234 -19.60 7.60 4.84
C ALA A 234 -19.02 6.18 4.98
N ASN A 235 -18.41 5.87 6.14
CA ASN A 235 -18.02 4.52 6.52
C ASN A 235 -18.33 4.30 8.02
N PRO A 236 -19.16 3.33 8.44
CA PRO A 236 -19.89 2.35 7.62
C PRO A 236 -20.85 2.99 6.60
N PRO A 237 -21.32 2.23 5.59
CA PRO A 237 -22.24 2.71 4.57
C PRO A 237 -23.46 3.43 5.17
N PRO A 238 -23.87 4.59 4.62
CA PRO A 238 -24.90 5.41 5.22
C PRO A 238 -26.32 5.01 4.77
N VAL A 239 -27.31 5.38 5.59
CA VAL A 239 -28.72 5.43 5.23
C VAL A 239 -29.06 6.85 4.80
N ILE A 240 -29.58 7.02 3.57
CA ILE A 240 -29.93 8.32 2.99
C ILE A 240 -31.45 8.46 2.95
N THR A 241 -31.96 9.58 3.44
CA THR A 241 -33.39 9.90 3.53
C THR A 241 -33.65 11.28 2.95
N TRP A 242 -34.72 11.41 2.17
CA TRP A 242 -35.17 12.68 1.61
C TRP A 242 -36.28 13.25 2.48
N LEU A 243 -36.23 14.55 2.79
CA LEU A 243 -37.24 15.25 3.58
C LEU A 243 -37.74 16.49 2.82
N ASP A 244 -38.98 16.88 3.05
CA ASP A 244 -39.56 18.14 2.59
C ASP A 244 -39.30 19.30 3.58
N ASN A 245 -39.86 20.48 3.28
CA ASN A 245 -39.81 21.67 4.13
C ASN A 245 -40.28 21.42 5.58
N ASP A 246 -41.29 20.56 5.73
CA ASP A 246 -41.91 20.21 7.01
C ASP A 246 -41.17 19.05 7.71
N ARG A 247 -40.00 18.66 7.18
CA ARG A 247 -39.16 17.57 7.69
C ARG A 247 -39.83 16.20 7.61
N ARG A 248 -40.81 16.03 6.73
CA ARG A 248 -41.49 14.75 6.49
C ARG A 248 -40.71 13.92 5.50
N GLU A 249 -40.62 12.61 5.74
CA GLU A 249 -39.91 11.69 4.87
C GLU A 249 -40.62 11.53 3.52
N ILE A 250 -39.85 11.66 2.45
CA ILE A 250 -40.29 11.46 1.07
C ILE A 250 -39.97 10.03 0.67
N HIS A 251 -41.02 9.26 0.39
CA HIS A 251 -40.92 7.90 -0.12
C HIS A 251 -41.40 7.84 -1.57
N SER A 252 -40.99 6.80 -2.30
CA SER A 252 -41.44 6.57 -3.68
C SER A 252 -42.97 6.40 -3.75
N ASN A 253 -43.62 7.18 -4.61
CA ASN A 253 -45.05 7.17 -4.89
C ASN A 253 -45.33 7.68 -6.33
N HIS A 254 -46.53 8.16 -6.63
CA HIS A 254 -46.86 8.70 -7.96
C HIS A 254 -46.18 10.05 -8.27
N LEU A 255 -45.84 10.83 -7.23
CA LEU A 255 -45.21 12.15 -7.33
C LEU A 255 -43.67 12.06 -7.34
N TYR A 256 -43.12 11.14 -6.54
CA TYR A 256 -41.70 11.02 -6.26
C TYR A 256 -41.18 9.62 -6.58
N THR A 257 -39.98 9.52 -7.13
CA THR A 257 -39.24 8.26 -7.23
C THR A 257 -37.89 8.39 -6.56
N VAL A 258 -37.65 7.62 -5.51
CA VAL A 258 -36.38 7.54 -4.81
C VAL A 258 -35.62 6.30 -5.28
N ARG A 259 -34.38 6.47 -5.74
CA ARG A 259 -33.47 5.38 -6.11
C ARG A 259 -32.15 5.55 -5.37
N GLN A 260 -31.84 4.60 -4.49
CA GLN A 260 -30.59 4.61 -3.73
C GLN A 260 -29.68 3.47 -4.19
N VAL A 261 -28.41 3.80 -4.44
CA VAL A 261 -27.36 2.87 -4.84
C VAL A 261 -26.08 3.22 -4.07
N ASN A 262 -25.60 2.30 -3.24
CA ASN A 262 -24.42 2.48 -2.38
C ASN A 262 -24.52 3.79 -1.55
N GLN A 263 -23.61 4.72 -1.84
CA GLN A 263 -23.45 6.01 -1.18
C GLN A 263 -24.13 7.17 -1.95
N SER A 264 -25.00 6.86 -2.92
CA SER A 264 -25.77 7.83 -3.71
C SER A 264 -27.27 7.58 -3.59
N SER A 265 -28.07 8.64 -3.49
CA SER A 265 -29.53 8.60 -3.61
C SER A 265 -30.01 9.65 -4.60
N VAL A 266 -30.91 9.26 -5.48
CA VAL A 266 -31.52 10.13 -6.50
C VAL A 266 -33.01 10.23 -6.25
N LEU A 267 -33.52 11.46 -6.20
CA LEU A 267 -34.93 11.80 -6.13
C LEU A 267 -35.37 12.39 -7.47
N SER A 268 -36.32 11.73 -8.12
CA SER A 268 -36.95 12.16 -9.36
C SER A 268 -38.40 12.58 -9.12
N PHE A 269 -38.94 13.45 -9.98
CA PHE A 269 -40.27 14.02 -9.85
C PHE A 269 -41.15 13.70 -11.06
N SER A 270 -42.46 13.54 -10.82
CA SER A 270 -43.47 13.64 -11.88
C SER A 270 -43.75 15.12 -12.18
N THR A 271 -42.93 15.73 -13.05
CA THR A 271 -42.94 17.18 -13.35
C THR A 271 -44.23 17.68 -14.02
N LEU A 272 -45.12 16.76 -14.41
CA LEU A 272 -46.47 17.06 -14.90
C LEU A 272 -47.48 17.32 -13.77
N GLU A 273 -47.20 16.81 -12.57
CA GLU A 273 -48.11 16.85 -11.42
C GLU A 273 -47.64 17.79 -10.31
N ILE A 274 -46.31 17.97 -10.18
CA ILE A 274 -45.71 18.84 -9.17
C ILE A 274 -44.67 19.77 -9.77
N ASP A 275 -44.62 20.99 -9.25
CA ASP A 275 -43.52 21.93 -9.47
C ASP A 275 -42.47 21.73 -8.35
N PRO A 276 -41.34 21.07 -8.63
CA PRO A 276 -40.34 20.79 -7.61
C PRO A 276 -39.63 22.08 -7.13
N SER A 277 -39.73 23.21 -7.83
CA SER A 277 -39.11 24.46 -7.35
C SER A 277 -39.79 25.11 -6.14
N GLN A 278 -41.01 24.67 -5.80
CA GLN A 278 -41.77 25.23 -4.68
C GLN A 278 -41.37 24.62 -3.33
N VAL A 279 -40.61 23.54 -3.33
CA VAL A 279 -40.19 22.80 -2.12
C VAL A 279 -38.68 22.84 -1.98
N ILE A 280 -38.20 23.12 -0.77
CA ILE A 280 -36.79 22.94 -0.40
C ILE A 280 -36.64 21.50 0.06
N TYR A 281 -35.86 20.74 -0.68
CA TYR A 281 -35.64 19.33 -0.37
C TYR A 281 -34.41 19.18 0.51
N HIS A 282 -34.52 18.38 1.56
CA HIS A 282 -33.41 18.07 2.46
C HIS A 282 -32.96 16.63 2.23
N CYS A 283 -31.67 16.44 1.96
CA CYS A 283 -31.07 15.12 2.01
C CYS A 283 -30.41 14.92 3.39
N ARG A 284 -30.87 13.93 4.14
CA ARG A 284 -30.32 13.53 5.43
C ARG A 284 -29.63 12.18 5.30
N SER A 285 -28.36 12.11 5.68
CA SER A 285 -27.54 10.91 5.69
C SER A 285 -27.14 10.52 7.11
N HIS A 286 -27.20 9.24 7.43
CA HIS A 286 -26.93 8.71 8.78
C HIS A 286 -26.06 7.46 8.73
N ASN A 287 -25.08 7.37 9.65
CA ASN A 287 -24.39 6.12 9.97
C ASN A 287 -24.18 6.01 11.49
N SER A 288 -23.51 4.94 11.94
CA SER A 288 -23.25 4.68 13.37
C SER A 288 -22.45 5.77 14.08
N LEU A 289 -21.75 6.66 13.37
CA LEU A 289 -20.96 7.75 13.95
C LEU A 289 -21.72 9.09 13.97
N GLY A 290 -22.82 9.22 13.23
CA GLY A 290 -23.63 10.44 13.25
C GLY A 290 -24.51 10.66 12.04
N SER A 291 -25.11 11.85 12.00
CA SER A 291 -26.00 12.28 10.91
C SER A 291 -25.57 13.63 10.36
N MET A 292 -25.76 13.82 9.06
CA MET A 292 -25.60 15.09 8.37
C MET A 292 -26.83 15.36 7.51
N GLU A 293 -27.13 16.63 7.27
CA GLU A 293 -28.23 17.05 6.40
C GLU A 293 -27.79 18.23 5.53
N LYS A 294 -28.26 18.26 4.28
CA LYS A 294 -28.05 19.38 3.37
C LYS A 294 -29.32 19.64 2.57
N PHE A 295 -29.70 20.91 2.48
CA PHE A 295 -30.84 21.35 1.69
C PHE A 295 -30.44 21.57 0.22
N ILE A 296 -31.42 21.47 -0.66
CA ILE A 296 -31.32 21.69 -2.11
C ILE A 296 -32.47 22.60 -2.52
N ASN A 297 -32.12 23.66 -3.25
CA ASN A 297 -33.09 24.56 -3.86
C ASN A 297 -32.98 24.45 -5.38
N ILE A 298 -34.12 24.46 -6.07
CA ILE A 298 -34.21 24.33 -7.52
C ILE A 298 -34.57 25.71 -8.09
N SER A 299 -33.74 26.23 -8.99
CA SER A 299 -33.99 27.47 -9.71
C SER A 299 -34.00 27.23 -11.22
N TYR A 300 -35.08 27.59 -11.90
CA TYR A 300 -35.15 27.56 -13.36
C TYR A 300 -34.48 28.81 -13.93
N LEU A 301 -33.56 28.65 -14.88
CA LEU A 301 -33.06 29.77 -15.67
C LEU A 301 -34.16 30.13 -16.68
N ILE A 302 -34.82 31.27 -16.49
CA ILE A 302 -35.76 31.80 -17.47
C ILE A 302 -34.94 32.42 -18.60
N GLU A 303 -34.85 31.78 -19.76
CA GLU A 303 -34.44 32.47 -20.98
C GLU A 303 -35.56 33.43 -21.38
N SER A 304 -35.34 34.74 -21.19
CA SER A 304 -36.32 35.75 -21.57
C SER A 304 -36.45 35.80 -23.10
N THR A 305 -37.53 35.25 -23.65
CA THR A 305 -37.90 35.46 -25.05
C THR A 305 -38.37 36.90 -25.23
N SER A 306 -37.54 37.74 -25.84
CA SER A 306 -37.94 39.08 -26.29
C SER A 306 -38.93 38.94 -27.46
N GLU A 307 -40.21 39.18 -27.20
CA GLU A 307 -41.22 39.34 -28.26
C GLU A 307 -40.89 40.59 -29.09
N SER A 308 -40.42 40.40 -30.32
CA SER A 308 -40.38 41.48 -31.32
C SER A 308 -41.70 41.51 -32.08
N THR A 309 -42.47 42.57 -31.87
CA THR A 309 -43.68 42.89 -32.63
C THR A 309 -43.28 43.29 -34.06
N PRO A 310 -43.87 42.74 -35.13
CA PRO A 310 -43.51 43.12 -36.48
C PRO A 310 -44.20 44.43 -36.86
N THR A 311 -43.45 45.52 -36.95
CA THR A 311 -43.92 46.77 -37.57
C THR A 311 -43.85 46.60 -39.08
N GLN A 312 -45.00 46.65 -39.76
CA GLN A 312 -45.09 46.74 -41.21
C GLN A 312 -44.61 48.11 -41.68
N VAL A 313 -43.61 48.14 -42.56
CA VAL A 313 -43.29 49.32 -43.38
C VAL A 313 -43.28 48.90 -44.84
N SER A 314 -44.14 49.60 -45.57
CA SER A 314 -44.46 49.47 -46.98
C SER A 314 -43.24 49.77 -47.85
N THR A 315 -42.88 48.80 -48.70
CA THR A 315 -41.86 48.96 -49.74
C THR A 315 -42.41 49.80 -50.88
N THR A 316 -41.80 50.95 -51.16
CA THR A 316 -41.83 51.54 -52.51
C THR A 316 -40.42 51.52 -53.09
N SER A 317 -40.33 50.84 -54.23
CA SER A 317 -39.13 50.61 -55.03
C SER A 317 -38.81 51.84 -55.89
N THR A 318 -37.54 52.22 -55.98
CA THR A 318 -37.00 52.86 -57.18
C THR A 318 -35.52 52.53 -57.33
N THR A 319 -35.13 52.26 -58.56
CA THR A 319 -33.97 51.49 -58.98
C THR A 319 -32.84 52.39 -59.53
N MET A 320 -31.60 52.06 -59.14
CA MET A 320 -30.30 52.28 -59.80
C MET A 320 -29.79 53.70 -60.15
N LYS A 321 -28.55 54.01 -59.73
CA LYS A 321 -27.38 53.89 -60.63
C LYS A 321 -26.02 53.93 -59.90
N SER A 322 -25.10 53.21 -60.51
CA SER A 322 -23.71 52.89 -60.15
C SER A 322 -22.75 54.08 -60.30
N THR A 323 -21.79 54.20 -59.38
CA THR A 323 -20.42 54.63 -59.71
C THR A 323 -19.39 54.01 -58.76
N ARG A 324 -18.24 53.68 -59.34
CA ARG A 324 -17.18 52.77 -58.88
C ARG A 324 -16.12 53.50 -58.03
N ALA A 325 -15.68 52.88 -56.93
CA ALA A 325 -14.31 53.07 -56.39
C ALA A 325 -13.86 51.86 -55.56
N ARG A 326 -12.54 51.69 -55.49
CA ARG A 326 -11.70 50.49 -55.29
C ARG A 326 -11.77 49.86 -53.86
N PRO A 327 -11.49 48.55 -53.68
CA PRO A 327 -11.81 47.81 -52.48
C PRO A 327 -10.70 47.85 -51.43
N ARG A 328 -11.07 47.72 -50.16
CA ARG A 328 -10.15 47.40 -49.07
C ARG A 328 -10.83 46.45 -48.08
N THR A 329 -10.18 45.30 -47.88
CA THR A 329 -10.16 44.49 -46.64
C THR A 329 -11.46 43.72 -46.31
N ILE A 330 -11.53 42.45 -45.91
CA ILE A 330 -10.58 41.38 -45.52
C ILE A 330 -11.22 40.04 -45.95
N THR A 331 -10.40 39.13 -46.46
CA THR A 331 -10.73 37.74 -46.76
C THR A 331 -11.08 36.98 -45.49
N THR A 332 -12.25 36.31 -45.47
CA THR A 332 -12.56 35.23 -44.54
C THR A 332 -11.51 34.13 -44.64
N ALA A 333 -10.84 33.82 -43.53
CA ALA A 333 -10.00 32.64 -43.39
C ALA A 333 -10.56 31.77 -42.26
N THR A 334 -11.19 30.67 -42.67
CA THR A 334 -11.32 29.44 -41.89
C THR A 334 -9.93 28.93 -41.51
N VAL A 335 -9.68 28.70 -40.22
CA VAL A 335 -8.50 27.98 -39.69
C VAL A 335 -9.06 27.00 -38.66
N ALA A 336 -9.31 25.74 -39.02
CA ALA A 336 -8.34 24.64 -39.10
C ALA A 336 -7.57 24.46 -37.78
N THR A 337 -7.98 23.43 -37.04
CA THR A 337 -7.29 22.80 -35.92
C THR A 337 -5.78 22.70 -36.15
N THR A 338 -4.97 23.26 -35.23
CA THR A 338 -3.61 22.78 -34.95
C THR A 338 -3.14 23.28 -33.58
N THR A 339 -2.56 22.36 -32.82
CA THR A 339 -1.96 22.50 -31.50
C THR A 339 -0.80 23.49 -31.47
N THR A 340 -0.71 24.34 -30.45
CA THR A 340 0.51 25.07 -30.10
C THR A 340 0.81 24.96 -28.60
N LEU A 341 1.92 24.30 -28.28
CA LEU A 341 2.55 24.30 -26.95
C LEU A 341 3.16 25.68 -26.70
N ALA A 342 2.68 26.38 -25.67
CA ALA A 342 3.31 27.61 -25.20
C ALA A 342 4.47 27.28 -24.25
N VAL A 343 5.71 27.49 -24.69
CA VAL A 343 6.90 27.39 -23.84
C VAL A 343 7.13 28.74 -23.18
N VAL A 344 6.82 28.85 -21.88
CA VAL A 344 7.17 30.03 -21.08
C VAL A 344 8.56 29.78 -20.47
N SER A 345 9.55 30.56 -20.88
CA SER A 345 10.89 30.54 -20.27
C SER A 345 10.97 31.63 -19.20
N VAL A 346 11.16 31.21 -17.95
CA VAL A 346 11.45 32.13 -16.83
C VAL A 346 12.92 31.93 -16.46
N THR A 347 13.72 32.99 -16.54
CA THR A 347 15.12 33.00 -16.08
C THR A 347 15.25 33.93 -14.87
N ASN A 348 16.16 33.60 -13.95
CA ASN A 348 16.44 34.23 -12.64
C ASN A 348 15.44 33.93 -11.49
N ILE A 349 15.46 32.69 -10.98
CA ILE A 349 14.91 32.37 -9.64
C ILE A 349 16.09 32.20 -8.67
N PRO A 350 16.23 33.03 -7.61
CA PRO A 350 17.28 32.86 -6.60
C PRO A 350 17.02 31.65 -5.70
N SER A 351 18.10 31.00 -5.27
CA SER A 351 18.16 29.61 -4.78
C SER A 351 17.64 29.35 -3.35
N SER A 352 16.54 29.96 -2.90
CA SER A 352 16.07 29.74 -1.52
C SER A 352 14.55 29.80 -1.28
N SER A 353 13.69 29.50 -2.25
CA SER A 353 12.24 29.48 -2.01
C SER A 353 11.49 28.50 -2.91
N CYS A 354 11.27 27.27 -2.44
CA CYS A 354 10.20 26.41 -2.98
C CYS A 354 9.01 26.50 -2.03
N VAL A 355 8.04 27.37 -2.34
CA VAL A 355 6.74 27.45 -1.65
C VAL A 355 5.64 27.36 -2.71
N SER A 356 4.80 26.34 -2.54
CA SER A 356 3.44 26.09 -3.05
C SER A 356 2.92 26.87 -4.27
N CYS A 357 2.42 26.14 -5.28
CA CYS A 357 1.47 26.69 -6.27
C CYS A 357 0.05 26.15 -6.03
N TYR A 358 -0.91 27.07 -5.99
CA TYR A 358 -2.35 26.81 -5.87
C TYR A 358 -2.93 26.22 -7.17
N SER A 359 -3.85 25.25 -7.03
CA SER A 359 -4.68 24.72 -8.12
C SER A 359 -6.10 25.26 -8.03
N THR A 360 -6.60 25.89 -9.09
CA THR A 360 -8.04 26.20 -9.26
C THR A 360 -8.72 25.17 -10.17
N ARG A 361 -9.38 24.22 -9.50
CA ARG A 361 -10.60 23.44 -9.80
C ARG A 361 -10.97 22.88 -11.19
N PHE A 362 -10.22 23.00 -12.30
CA PHE A 362 -10.68 22.37 -13.56
C PHE A 362 -9.72 21.54 -14.42
N PHE A 363 -8.43 21.37 -14.08
CA PHE A 363 -7.59 20.36 -14.76
C PHE A 363 -6.58 19.74 -13.79
N LEU A 364 -6.47 18.40 -13.80
CA LEU A 364 -5.39 17.65 -13.16
C LEU A 364 -4.16 17.71 -14.07
N VAL A 365 -3.12 18.45 -13.65
CA VAL A 365 -1.81 18.48 -14.31
C VAL A 365 -0.83 17.68 -13.46
N PHE A 366 -0.26 16.62 -14.02
CA PHE A 366 0.85 15.88 -13.40
C PHE A 366 2.17 16.54 -13.80
N ILE A 367 2.94 17.03 -12.83
CA ILE A 367 4.25 17.67 -13.08
C ILE A 367 5.36 16.71 -12.67
N LEU A 368 6.18 16.28 -13.63
CA LEU A 368 7.43 15.56 -13.39
C LEU A 368 8.59 16.57 -13.38
N CYS A 369 9.16 16.85 -12.21
CA CYS A 369 10.41 17.60 -12.10
C CYS A 369 11.59 16.68 -12.45
N ASN A 370 12.22 16.87 -13.60
CA ASN A 370 13.50 16.23 -13.93
C ASN A 370 14.64 17.24 -13.85
N PHE A 371 15.62 16.96 -13.01
CA PHE A 371 16.84 17.77 -12.87
C PHE A 371 17.86 17.38 -13.92
N PHE A 372 17.88 18.10 -15.06
CA PHE A 372 19.04 18.11 -15.96
C PHE A 372 19.34 19.55 -16.40
N LYS A 373 20.54 20.03 -16.08
CA LYS A 373 21.11 21.34 -16.48
C LYS A 373 20.29 22.59 -16.11
N ASN A 374 20.04 22.82 -14.82
CA ASN A 374 19.59 24.11 -14.25
C ASN A 374 18.39 24.80 -14.95
N THR A 375 17.52 24.04 -15.62
CA THR A 375 16.34 24.56 -16.32
C THR A 375 15.15 23.72 -15.93
N ILE A 376 14.09 24.35 -15.42
CA ILE A 376 12.84 23.67 -15.04
C ILE A 376 11.93 23.66 -16.27
N TYR A 377 11.47 22.48 -16.67
CA TYR A 377 10.48 22.32 -17.73
C TYR A 377 9.12 22.01 -17.11
N CYS A 378 8.13 22.86 -17.36
CA CYS A 378 6.73 22.57 -17.06
C CYS A 378 6.03 22.16 -18.37
N THR A 379 5.55 20.92 -18.44
CA THR A 379 4.73 20.44 -19.56
C THR A 379 3.28 20.34 -19.11
N VAL A 380 2.36 20.90 -19.91
CA VAL A 380 0.90 20.75 -19.76
C VAL A 380 0.42 19.53 -20.52
#